data_AF-A0A349WDE1-F1
#
_entry.id   AF-A0A349WDE1-F1
#
_cell.length_a   1.000
_cell.length_b   1.000
_cell.length_c   1.000
_cell.angle_alpha   90.00
_cell.angle_beta   90.00
_cell.angle_gamma   90.00
#
_symmetry.space_group_name_H-M   'P 1'
#
loop_
_entity.id
_entity.type
_entity.pdbx_description
1 polymer ?
#
loop_
_entity_poly.entity_id
_entity_poly.type
_entity_poly.pdbx_seq_one_letter_code
_entity_poly.pdbx_strand_id
1 'polypeptide(L)'
;MFHIVKIIVCFGLFSPLLVTGKIKVELHNGGLIEATLLKKTDEKLILDLGFDVLSIPQKEIARVFEAKEKMAPELIVGDSLFTSSVNRRAAPLRDLVDDLGKAVVMIRTPVGLGSGFLIHPDGYVVTNDHVVAGERKISITQFSQSGEELLKKNFDNV
;
A
#
# COMPACT_ATOMS: atom_id res chain seq x y z
N MET A 1 25.38 53.26 38.95
CA MET A 1 25.67 52.11 39.83
C MET A 1 24.35 51.75 40.48
N PHE A 2 23.55 50.76 40.06
CA PHE A 2 23.77 49.36 39.70
C PHE A 2 22.86 48.95 38.53
N HIS A 3 23.26 47.97 37.72
CA HIS A 3 22.36 47.26 36.79
C HIS A 3 22.40 45.77 37.14
N ILE A 4 21.24 45.23 37.51
CA ILE A 4 21.05 43.83 37.89
C ILE A 4 20.81 43.02 36.62
N VAL A 5 21.77 42.17 36.25
CA VAL A 5 21.61 41.18 35.18
C VAL A 5 20.95 39.94 35.77
N LYS A 6 19.68 39.69 35.41
CA LYS A 6 18.99 38.42 35.69
C LYS A 6 19.41 37.38 34.66
N ILE A 7 20.20 36.39 35.08
CA ILE A 7 20.49 35.18 34.30
C ILE A 7 19.36 34.18 34.57
N ILE A 8 18.55 33.91 33.55
CA ILE A 8 17.57 32.80 33.55
C ILE A 8 18.28 31.60 32.92
N VAL A 9 18.66 30.62 33.74
CA VAL A 9 19.12 29.31 33.26
C VAL A 9 17.88 28.48 32.99
N CYS A 10 17.51 28.35 31.72
CA CYS A 10 16.42 27.47 31.30
C CYS A 10 17.00 26.05 31.13
N PHE A 11 16.85 25.22 32.16
CA PHE A 11 17.18 23.80 32.08
C PHE A 11 16.10 23.11 31.21
N GLY A 12 16.36 23.01 29.91
CA GLY A 12 15.51 22.29 28.98
C GLY A 12 15.53 20.81 29.30
N LEU A 13 14.46 20.31 29.92
CA LEU A 13 14.14 18.89 29.99
C LEU A 13 13.96 18.38 28.56
N PHE A 14 15.00 17.75 28.02
CA PHE A 14 14.97 17.04 26.75
C PHE A 14 14.20 15.73 26.97
N SER A 15 12.88 15.80 26.92
CA SER A 15 12.03 14.60 26.91
C SER A 15 12.26 13.88 25.57
N PRO A 16 12.82 12.65 25.55
CA PRO A 16 12.88 11.89 24.32
C PRO A 16 11.45 11.53 23.94
N LEU A 17 10.99 12.11 22.83
CA LEU A 17 9.73 11.77 22.19
C LEU A 17 9.77 10.27 21.86
N LEU A 18 9.09 9.45 22.66
CA LEU A 18 8.85 8.05 22.31
C LEU A 18 7.89 8.05 21.12
N VAL A 19 8.45 7.98 19.92
CA VAL A 19 7.71 7.66 18.71
C VAL A 19 7.36 6.17 18.81
N THR A 20 6.21 5.88 19.41
CA THR A 20 5.62 4.53 19.42
C THR A 20 4.87 4.34 18.11
N GLY A 21 5.48 3.60 17.20
CA GLY A 21 4.92 3.29 15.90
C GLY A 21 5.55 2.02 15.35
N LYS A 22 4.77 1.26 14.58
CA LYS A 22 5.36 0.24 13.71
C LYS A 22 6.24 0.96 12.69
N ILE A 23 7.40 0.40 12.42
CA ILE A 23 8.34 0.91 11.43
C ILE A 23 8.84 -0.24 10.57
N LYS A 24 9.25 0.07 9.35
CA LYS A 24 9.93 -0.86 8.45
C LYS A 24 11.38 -0.41 8.30
N VAL A 25 12.32 -1.33 8.48
CA VAL A 25 13.76 -1.09 8.44
C VAL A 25 14.34 -1.92 7.31
N GLU A 26 15.06 -1.25 6.42
CA GLU A 26 15.85 -1.87 5.35
C GLU A 26 17.32 -1.87 5.75
N LEU A 27 17.94 -3.05 5.69
CA LEU A 27 19.35 -3.27 5.99
C LEU A 27 20.20 -3.15 4.73
N HIS A 28 21.50 -2.88 4.89
CA HIS A 28 22.43 -2.79 3.75
C HIS A 28 22.55 -4.08 2.92
N ASN A 29 22.24 -5.24 3.52
CA ASN A 29 22.20 -6.52 2.82
C ASN A 29 20.87 -6.79 2.08
N GLY A 30 19.95 -5.81 2.03
CA GLY A 30 18.63 -5.91 1.42
C GLY A 30 17.56 -6.57 2.32
N GLY A 31 17.92 -6.97 3.55
CA GLY A 31 16.96 -7.50 4.51
C GLY A 31 15.93 -6.45 4.94
N LEU A 32 14.67 -6.86 5.09
CA LEU A 32 13.58 -6.00 5.53
C LEU A 32 13.00 -6.51 6.85
N ILE A 33 12.87 -5.61 7.83
CA ILE A 33 12.34 -5.91 9.17
C ILE A 33 11.18 -4.96 9.45
N GLU A 34 10.01 -5.48 9.83
CA GLU A 34 8.85 -4.68 10.22
C GLU A 34 8.50 -4.97 11.68
N ALA A 35 8.55 -3.96 12.53
CA ALA A 35 8.50 -4.12 13.98
C ALA A 35 8.07 -2.83 14.70
N THR A 36 7.70 -2.93 15.97
CA THR A 36 7.39 -1.74 16.78
C THR A 36 8.69 -1.09 17.26
N LEU A 37 8.86 0.21 17.00
CA LEU A 37 10.03 0.94 17.50
C LEU A 37 9.89 1.12 19.03
N LEU A 38 10.83 0.54 19.78
CA LEU A 38 10.91 0.76 21.23
C LEU A 38 11.82 1.93 21.56
N LYS A 39 12.98 2.00 20.90
CA LYS A 39 13.99 3.03 21.19
C LYS A 39 14.91 3.26 20.00
N LYS A 40 15.25 4.52 19.76
CA LYS A 40 16.28 4.95 18.81
C LYS A 40 17.40 5.65 19.57
N THR A 41 18.63 5.21 19.36
CA THR A 41 19.84 5.93 19.78
C THR A 41 20.72 6.20 18.56
N ASP A 42 21.78 6.98 18.75
CA ASP A 42 22.73 7.29 17.67
C ASP A 42 23.52 6.06 17.22
N GLU A 43 23.65 5.06 18.09
CA GLU A 43 24.39 3.82 17.83
C GLU A 43 23.51 2.66 17.34
N LYS A 44 22.27 2.57 17.84
CA LYS A 44 21.41 1.41 17.64
C LYS A 44 19.92 1.74 17.61
N LEU A 45 19.19 0.90 16.89
CA LEU A 45 17.74 0.88 16.83
C LEU A 45 17.23 -0.38 17.55
N ILE A 46 16.27 -0.22 18.47
CA ILE A 46 15.70 -1.30 19.26
C ILE A 46 14.25 -1.50 18.85
N LEU A 47 13.94 -2.71 18.39
CA LEU A 47 12.67 -3.10 17.80
C LEU A 47 12.04 -4.26 18.58
N ASP A 48 10.72 -4.23 18.73
CA ASP A 48 9.94 -5.34 19.28
C ASP A 48 9.24 -6.13 18.16
N LEU A 49 9.54 -7.43 18.07
CA LEU A 49 8.94 -8.37 17.12
C LEU A 49 7.66 -9.02 17.68
N GLY A 50 7.30 -8.76 18.94
CA GLY A 50 6.14 -9.33 19.64
C GLY A 50 6.45 -10.61 20.43
N PHE A 51 7.63 -11.19 20.22
CA PHE A 51 8.14 -12.34 21.00
C PHE A 51 9.60 -12.16 21.44
N ASP A 52 10.34 -11.28 20.78
CA ASP A 52 11.74 -10.97 21.07
C ASP A 52 12.06 -9.51 20.71
N VAL A 53 13.10 -8.98 21.34
CA VAL A 53 13.58 -7.62 21.15
C VAL A 53 14.87 -7.65 20.33
N LEU A 54 14.80 -7.10 19.13
CA LEU A 54 15.92 -7.04 18.21
C LEU A 54 16.64 -5.69 18.32
N SER A 55 17.96 -5.74 18.54
CA SER A 55 18.81 -4.55 18.51
C SER A 55 19.66 -4.52 17.24
N ILE A 56 19.47 -3.49 16.42
CA ILE A 56 20.15 -3.32 15.13
C ILE A 56 21.11 -2.13 15.23
N PRO A 57 22.42 -2.30 14.96
CA PRO A 57 23.35 -1.19 14.87
C PRO A 57 22.97 -0.23 13.72
N GLN A 58 23.01 1.07 13.96
CA GLN A 58 22.64 2.09 12.96
C GLN A 58 23.45 1.97 11.66
N LYS A 59 24.71 1.54 11.76
CA LYS A 59 25.60 1.29 10.61
C LYS A 59 25.13 0.20 9.65
N GLU A 60 24.23 -0.69 10.08
CA GLU A 60 23.69 -1.77 9.24
C GLU A 60 22.38 -1.37 8.56
N ILE A 61 21.83 -0.21 8.93
CA ILE A 61 20.52 0.27 8.47
C ILE A 61 20.74 1.12 7.23
N ALA A 62 20.18 0.67 6.11
CA ALA A 62 20.12 1.45 4.89
C ALA A 62 19.03 2.53 4.98
N ARG A 63 17.80 2.17 5.38
CA ARG A 63 16.64 3.07 5.42
C ARG A 63 15.66 2.68 6.53
N VAL A 64 14.94 3.67 7.07
CA VAL A 64 13.83 3.47 8.03
C VAL A 64 12.59 4.19 7.52
N PHE A 65 11.47 3.47 7.50
CA PHE A 65 10.15 3.96 7.10
C PHE A 65 9.21 3.90 8.29
N GLU A 66 8.42 4.95 8.52
CA GLU A 66 7.31 4.87 9.47
C GLU A 66 6.21 3.99 8.86
N ALA A 67 5.67 3.00 9.58
CA ALA A 67 4.58 2.15 9.08
C ALA A 67 3.21 2.87 9.10
N LYS A 68 3.23 4.20 9.03
CA LYS A 68 2.11 5.00 8.54
C LYS A 68 2.33 5.30 7.07
N GLU A 69 2.29 4.25 6.28
CA GLU A 69 1.77 4.30 4.94
C GLU A 69 1.51 2.86 4.53
N LYS A 70 0.29 2.59 4.08
CA LYS A 70 0.08 1.51 3.14
C LYS A 70 1.08 1.79 2.03
N MET A 71 2.21 1.08 2.03
CA MET A 71 3.03 1.01 0.85
C MET A 71 2.15 0.26 -0.13
N ALA A 72 1.29 1.03 -0.83
CA ALA A 72 0.69 0.59 -2.06
C ALA A 72 1.87 -0.02 -2.83
N PRO A 73 1.76 -1.27 -3.28
CA PRO A 73 2.86 -1.88 -4.01
C PRO A 73 3.31 -0.86 -5.05
N GLU A 74 4.61 -0.52 -5.07
CA GLU A 74 5.15 0.37 -6.10
C GLU A 74 4.68 -0.20 -7.43
N LEU A 75 3.64 0.44 -7.99
CA LEU A 75 3.13 0.09 -9.28
C LEU A 75 4.23 0.58 -10.21
N ILE A 76 5.06 -0.34 -10.69
CA ILE A 76 5.93 -0.07 -11.83
C ILE A 76 4.99 0.07 -13.02
N VAL A 77 4.38 1.25 -13.14
CA VAL A 77 3.70 1.68 -14.35
C VAL A 77 4.81 2.07 -15.32
N GLY A 78 5.46 1.07 -15.91
CA GLY A 78 6.18 1.26 -17.17
C GLY A 78 5.16 1.34 -18.31
N ASP A 79 5.64 1.54 -19.55
CA ASP A 79 4.83 1.52 -20.79
C ASP A 79 4.14 0.16 -21.09
N SER A 80 4.00 -0.73 -20.10
CA SER A 80 3.41 -2.05 -20.22
C SER A 80 1.90 -1.99 -19.98
N LEU A 81 1.14 -2.79 -20.75
CA LEU A 81 -0.33 -2.88 -20.63
C LEU A 81 -0.82 -3.38 -19.26
N PHE A 82 0.06 -4.01 -18.47
CA PHE A 82 -0.24 -4.50 -17.14
C PHE A 82 0.95 -4.32 -16.20
N THR A 83 0.66 -4.22 -14.89
CA THR A 83 1.66 -4.11 -13.82
C THR A 83 1.64 -5.35 -12.94
N SER A 84 2.83 -5.86 -12.58
CA SER A 84 2.99 -6.91 -11.58
C SER A 84 3.52 -6.32 -10.27
N SER A 85 2.83 -6.56 -9.15
CA SER A 85 3.40 -6.26 -7.83
C SER A 85 4.24 -7.46 -7.34
N VAL A 86 5.56 -7.26 -7.25
CA VAL A 86 6.51 -8.31 -6.88
C VAL A 86 6.47 -8.65 -5.38
N ASN A 87 5.75 -7.86 -4.56
CA ASN A 87 5.76 -8.03 -3.11
C ASN A 87 4.39 -7.75 -2.46
N ARG A 88 3.33 -8.39 -2.97
CA ARG A 88 2.02 -8.34 -2.30
C ARG A 88 2.05 -9.26 -1.08
N ARG A 89 1.96 -8.68 0.13
CA ARG A 89 1.85 -9.47 1.37
C ARG A 89 0.61 -10.36 1.30
N ALA A 90 0.71 -11.57 1.84
CA ALA A 90 -0.44 -12.45 1.99
C ALA A 90 -1.51 -11.74 2.85
N ALA A 91 -2.73 -11.66 2.32
CA ALA A 91 -3.88 -11.07 2.99
C ALA A 91 -4.98 -12.13 3.15
N PRO A 92 -5.89 -11.98 4.13
CA PRO A 92 -7.08 -12.80 4.23
C PRO A 92 -7.87 -12.83 2.91
N LEU A 93 -8.49 -13.97 2.57
CA LEU A 93 -9.26 -14.12 1.34
C LEU A 93 -10.34 -13.04 1.20
N ARG A 94 -10.99 -12.67 2.31
CA ARG A 94 -12.06 -11.68 2.32
C ARG A 94 -11.56 -10.31 1.87
N ASP A 95 -10.43 -9.88 2.39
CA ASP A 95 -9.78 -8.62 2.02
C ASP A 95 -9.33 -8.65 0.55
N LEU A 96 -8.81 -9.79 0.07
CA LEU A 96 -8.46 -9.96 -1.35
C LEU A 96 -9.69 -9.87 -2.26
N VAL A 97 -10.82 -10.43 -1.86
CA VAL A 97 -12.08 -10.34 -2.63
C VAL A 97 -12.57 -8.89 -2.67
N ASP A 98 -12.52 -8.18 -1.55
CA ASP A 98 -12.96 -6.77 -1.47
C ASP A 98 -12.06 -5.84 -2.31
N ASP A 99 -10.75 -6.09 -2.31
CA ASP A 99 -9.77 -5.31 -3.06
C ASP A 99 -9.80 -5.64 -4.57
N LEU A 100 -9.80 -6.93 -4.93
CA LEU A 100 -9.69 -7.38 -6.32
C LEU A 100 -11.05 -7.44 -7.03
N GLY A 101 -12.16 -7.58 -6.29
CA GLY A 101 -13.50 -7.68 -6.86
C GLY A 101 -13.90 -6.44 -7.68
N LYS A 102 -13.37 -5.26 -7.33
CA LYS A 102 -13.58 -4.00 -8.06
C LYS A 102 -12.96 -3.98 -9.46
N ALA A 103 -11.99 -4.86 -9.71
CA ALA A 103 -11.36 -5.02 -11.02
C ALA A 103 -12.12 -6.00 -11.92
N VAL A 104 -13.10 -6.74 -11.39
CA VAL A 104 -13.92 -7.66 -12.18
C VAL A 104 -15.07 -6.89 -12.83
N VAL A 105 -15.24 -7.08 -14.13
CA VAL A 105 -16.32 -6.47 -14.91
C VAL A 105 -17.20 -7.53 -15.54
N MET A 106 -18.47 -7.21 -15.73
CA MET A 106 -19.39 -7.99 -16.56
C MET A 106 -19.35 -7.45 -17.98
N ILE A 107 -19.25 -8.34 -18.96
CA ILE A 107 -19.26 -8.02 -20.38
C ILE A 107 -20.56 -8.55 -20.96
N ARG A 108 -21.31 -7.68 -21.64
CA ARG A 108 -22.55 -8.03 -22.32
C ARG A 108 -22.41 -7.80 -23.80
N THR A 109 -22.81 -8.80 -24.56
CA THR A 109 -22.89 -8.78 -26.02
C THR A 109 -24.32 -9.14 -26.45
N PRO A 110 -24.73 -8.88 -27.70
CA PRO A 110 -26.01 -9.32 -28.23
C PRO A 110 -26.27 -10.82 -28.07
N VAL A 111 -25.20 -11.63 -28.10
CA VAL A 111 -25.29 -13.09 -28.14
C VAL A 111 -25.10 -13.72 -26.76
N GLY A 112 -24.48 -13.02 -25.80
CA GLY A 112 -24.26 -13.57 -24.47
C GLY A 112 -23.72 -12.62 -23.40
N LEU A 113 -23.29 -13.24 -22.31
CA LEU A 113 -22.69 -12.60 -21.15
C LEU A 113 -21.35 -13.27 -20.85
N GLY A 114 -20.38 -12.47 -20.44
CA GLY A 114 -19.09 -12.92 -19.97
C GLY A 114 -18.55 -12.04 -18.86
N SER A 115 -17.31 -12.29 -18.48
CA SER A 115 -16.58 -11.51 -17.49
C SER A 115 -15.23 -11.06 -18.04
N GLY A 116 -14.67 -10.04 -17.42
CA GLY A 116 -13.32 -9.58 -17.71
C GLY A 116 -12.65 -8.95 -16.49
N PHE A 117 -11.39 -8.60 -16.65
CA PHE A 117 -10.59 -7.93 -15.62
C PHE A 117 -10.06 -6.60 -16.15
N LEU A 118 -10.27 -5.54 -15.38
CA LEU A 118 -9.62 -4.24 -15.60
C LEU A 118 -8.15 -4.35 -15.19
N ILE A 119 -7.25 -4.19 -16.16
CA ILE A 119 -5.80 -4.39 -15.96
C ILE A 119 -4.99 -3.08 -15.95
N HIS A 120 -5.61 -1.97 -16.36
CA HIS A 120 -4.93 -0.68 -16.50
C HIS A 120 -5.86 0.50 -16.15
N PRO A 121 -5.34 1.58 -15.54
CA PRO A 121 -6.12 2.78 -15.19
C PRO A 121 -6.80 3.46 -16.39
N ASP A 122 -6.22 3.35 -17.59
CA ASP A 122 -6.80 3.93 -18.82
C ASP A 122 -8.04 3.18 -19.33
N GLY A 123 -8.43 2.07 -18.70
CA GLY A 123 -9.65 1.34 -19.03
C GLY A 123 -9.44 0.05 -19.83
N TYR A 124 -8.21 -0.45 -19.95
CA TYR A 124 -7.97 -1.72 -20.64
C TYR A 124 -8.56 -2.91 -19.87
N VAL A 125 -9.37 -3.71 -20.55
CA VAL A 125 -10.04 -4.90 -20.01
C VAL A 125 -9.55 -6.14 -20.77
N VAL A 126 -9.21 -7.20 -20.02
CA VAL A 126 -8.91 -8.52 -20.56
C VAL A 126 -10.10 -9.45 -20.39
N THR A 127 -10.46 -10.17 -21.45
CA THR A 127 -11.46 -11.24 -21.45
C THR A 127 -11.04 -12.36 -22.40
N ASN A 128 -11.85 -13.42 -22.49
CA ASN A 128 -11.64 -14.47 -23.47
C ASN A 128 -12.11 -14.01 -24.86
N ASP A 129 -11.42 -14.47 -25.90
CA ASP A 129 -11.76 -14.18 -27.31
C ASP A 129 -13.23 -14.53 -27.63
N HIS A 130 -13.68 -15.73 -27.24
CA HIS A 130 -15.04 -16.20 -27.52
C HIS A 130 -16.15 -15.36 -26.88
N VAL A 131 -15.84 -14.50 -25.90
CA VAL A 131 -16.82 -13.60 -25.27
C VAL A 131 -17.16 -12.43 -26.21
N VAL A 132 -16.20 -11.98 -27.01
CA VAL A 132 -16.30 -10.76 -27.84
C VAL A 132 -16.10 -11.00 -29.34
N ALA A 133 -15.74 -12.21 -29.75
CA ALA A 133 -15.48 -12.56 -31.14
C ALA A 133 -16.70 -12.28 -32.04
N GLY A 134 -16.51 -11.40 -33.04
CA GLY A 134 -17.56 -11.02 -33.99
C GLY A 134 -18.58 -10.02 -33.46
N GLU A 135 -18.45 -9.57 -32.22
CA GLU A 135 -19.39 -8.64 -31.59
C GLU A 135 -19.03 -7.19 -31.91
N ARG A 136 -20.05 -6.39 -32.26
CA ARG A 136 -19.90 -4.96 -32.62
C ARG A 136 -20.53 -4.00 -31.61
N LYS A 137 -21.23 -4.55 -30.64
CA LYS A 137 -21.90 -3.82 -29.56
C LYS A 137 -21.57 -4.53 -28.27
N ILE A 138 -20.65 -3.95 -27.50
CA ILE A 138 -20.22 -4.49 -26.22
C ILE A 138 -20.61 -3.48 -25.15
N SER A 139 -21.19 -3.96 -24.06
CA SER A 139 -21.45 -3.18 -22.86
C SER A 139 -20.65 -3.77 -21.71
N ILE A 140 -19.93 -2.91 -20.98
CA ILE A 140 -19.16 -3.30 -19.80
C ILE A 140 -19.81 -2.70 -18.55
N THR A 141 -20.06 -3.54 -17.55
CA THR A 141 -20.52 -3.11 -16.23
C THR A 141 -19.42 -3.35 -15.20
N GLN A 142 -18.97 -2.29 -14.56
CA GLN A 142 -18.10 -2.37 -13.39
C GLN A 142 -18.94 -2.30 -12.11
N PHE A 143 -18.63 -3.17 -11.16
CA PHE A 143 -19.23 -3.18 -9.84
C PHE A 143 -18.22 -2.66 -8.82
N SER A 144 -18.63 -1.71 -7.99
CA SER A 144 -17.83 -1.26 -6.86
C SER A 144 -18.69 -1.17 -5.61
N GLN A 145 -18.18 -1.67 -4.49
CA GLN A 145 -18.88 -1.58 -3.21
C GLN A 145 -18.44 -0.31 -2.47
N SER A 146 -19.41 0.49 -2.04
CA SER A 146 -19.21 1.65 -1.18
C SER A 146 -20.09 1.49 0.06
N GLY A 147 -19.53 0.91 1.13
CA GLY A 147 -20.30 0.55 2.31
C GLY A 147 -21.23 -0.64 2.04
N GLU A 148 -22.53 -0.47 2.29
CA GLU A 148 -23.56 -1.49 2.05
C GLU A 148 -24.14 -1.43 0.62
N GLU A 149 -23.80 -0.40 -0.16
CA GLU A 149 -24.35 -0.21 -1.50
C GLU A 149 -23.42 -0.76 -2.60
N LEU A 150 -24.02 -1.49 -3.56
CA LEU A 150 -23.37 -1.92 -4.79
C LEU A 150 -23.57 -0.88 -5.88
N LEU A 151 -22.53 -0.09 -6.14
CA LEU A 151 -22.51 0.85 -7.25
C LEU A 151 -22.25 0.12 -8.56
N LYS A 152 -23.06 0.42 -9.57
CA LYS A 152 -22.94 -0.13 -10.92
C LYS A 152 -22.60 0.99 -11.88
N LYS A 153 -21.48 0.88 -12.57
CA LYS A 153 -21.07 1.80 -13.62
C LYS A 153 -21.14 1.08 -14.96
N ASN A 154 -21.96 1.58 -15.87
CA ASN A 154 -22.14 1.02 -17.21
C ASN A 154 -21.41 1.84 -18.27
N PHE A 155 -20.82 1.14 -19.23
CA PHE A 155 -20.18 1.66 -20.41
C PHE A 155 -20.75 0.92 -21.62
N ASP A 156 -21.40 1.64 -22.53
CA ASP A 156 -22.09 1.05 -23.68
C ASP A 156 -21.37 1.39 -24.99
N ASN A 157 -21.37 0.44 -25.92
CA ASN A 157 -20.72 0.55 -27.24
C ASN A 157 -19.21 0.86 -27.13
N VAL A 158 -18.52 0.09 -26.31
CA VAL A 158 -17.04 0.09 -26.21
C VAL A 158 -16.38 -0.79 -27.27
#